data_AF-A0A844I4I8-F1
#
_entry.id   AF-A0A844I4I8-F1
#
_cell.length_a   1.000
_cell.length_b   1.000
_cell.length_c   1.000
_cell.angle_alpha   90.00
_cell.angle_beta   90.00
_cell.angle_gamma   90.00
#
_symmetry.space_group_name_H-M   'P 1'
#
loop_
_entity.id
_entity.type
_entity.pdbx_description
1 polymer ?
#
loop_
_entity_poly.entity_id
_entity_poly.type
_entity_poly.pdbx_seq_one_letter_code
_entity_poly.pdbx_strand_id
1 'polypeptide(L)' 'MAVTPDGKTLISGSGKTIKIWDLGTGTEKFTVKGHRSSVNEIVLTPDGITVISSCDDKIKIWDLQRFPII' A
#
# COMPACT_ATOMS: atom_id res chain seq x y z
N MET A 1 -7.87 0.55 2.89
CA MET A 1 -7.63 -0.03 1.55
C MET A 1 -7.79 1.09 0.55
N ALA A 2 -6.99 1.15 -0.51
CA ALA A 2 -7.04 2.23 -1.49
C ALA A 2 -6.78 1.70 -2.91
N VAL A 3 -7.36 2.36 -3.91
CA VAL A 3 -7.11 2.11 -5.33
C VAL A 3 -6.48 3.37 -5.93
N THR A 4 -5.50 3.21 -6.81
CA THR A 4 -4.88 4.34 -7.52
C THR A 4 -5.89 5.06 -8.42
N PRO A 5 -5.73 6.37 -8.69
CA PRO A 5 -6.68 7.12 -9.51
C PRO A 5 -6.85 6.56 -10.94
N ASP A 6 -5.82 5.90 -11.47
CA ASP A 6 -5.85 5.21 -12.77
C ASP A 6 -6.61 3.87 -12.74
N GLY A 7 -7.03 3.40 -11.56
CA GLY A 7 -7.78 2.17 -11.35
C GLY A 7 -6.97 0.89 -11.54
N LYS A 8 -5.65 0.95 -11.72
CA LYS A 8 -4.83 -0.23 -12.07
C LYS A 8 -4.22 -0.94 -10.86
N THR A 9 -4.02 -0.21 -9.76
CA THR A 9 -3.32 -0.72 -8.58
C THR A 9 -4.22 -0.68 -7.35
N LEU A 10 -4.28 -1.79 -6.63
CA LEU A 10 -4.91 -1.88 -5.31
C LEU A 10 -3.83 -1.95 -4.24
N ILE A 11 -4.03 -1.21 -3.14
CA ILE A 11 -3.20 -1.26 -1.95
C ILE A 11 -4.06 -1.71 -0.76
N SER A 12 -3.65 -2.81 -0.13
CA SER A 12 -4.36 -3.39 1.03
C SER A 12 -3.44 -3.66 2.22
N GLY A 13 -4.01 -3.63 3.41
CA GLY A 13 -3.32 -4.03 4.64
C GLY A 13 -3.49 -5.53 4.85
N SER A 14 -2.44 -6.22 5.26
CA SER A 14 -2.46 -7.65 5.57
C SER A 14 -1.61 -7.91 6.81
N GLY A 15 -2.27 -7.99 7.97
CA GLY A 15 -1.60 -8.00 9.27
C GLY A 15 -0.66 -6.81 9.38
N LYS A 16 0.64 -7.05 9.58
CA LYS A 16 1.67 -6.02 9.74
C LYS A 16 2.32 -5.57 8.42
N THR A 17 1.72 -5.93 7.29
CA THR A 17 2.27 -5.68 5.95
C THR A 17 1.27 -4.91 5.09
N ILE A 18 1.79 -4.32 4.02
CA ILE A 18 0.99 -3.74 2.94
C ILE A 18 1.20 -4.60 1.70
N LYS A 19 0.13 -4.92 1.00
CA LYS A 19 0.16 -5.64 -0.27
C LYS A 19 -0.24 -4.72 -1.41
N ILE A 20 0.46 -4.84 -2.53
CA ILE A 20 0.21 -4.10 -3.76
C ILE A 20 -0.20 -5.10 -4.83
N TRP A 21 -1.32 -4.83 -5.50
CA TRP A 21 -1.93 -5.74 -6.45
C TRP A 21 -2.10 -5.07 -7.81
N ASP A 22 -1.88 -5.85 -8.87
CA ASP A 22 -2.33 -5.51 -10.20
C ASP A 22 -3.80 -5.90 -10.35
N LEU A 23 -4.68 -4.93 -10.59
CA LEU A 23 -6.12 -5.20 -10.73
C LEU A 23 -6.50 -5.80 -12.09
N GLY A 24 -5.67 -5.62 -13.11
CA GLY A 24 -5.91 -6.19 -14.44
C GLY A 24 -5.68 -7.70 -14.46
N THR A 25 -4.66 -8.18 -13.76
CA THR A 25 -4.33 -9.61 -13.65
C THR A 25 -4.87 -10.26 -12.37
N GLY A 26 -5.24 -9.47 -11.36
CA GLY A 26 -5.63 -9.96 -10.04
C GLY A 26 -4.46 -10.51 -9.21
N THR A 27 -3.22 -10.25 -9.61
CA THR A 27 -2.03 -10.81 -8.95
C THR A 27 -1.41 -9.83 -7.96
N GLU A 28 -0.92 -10.34 -6.83
CA GLU A 28 -0.08 -9.58 -5.91
C GLU A 28 1.28 -9.30 -6.56
N LYS A 29 1.67 -8.01 -6.65
CA LYS A 29 2.98 -7.58 -7.16
C LYS A 29 4.01 -7.53 -6.04
N PHE A 30 3.63 -6.98 -4.89
CA PHE A 30 4.57 -6.73 -3.79
C PHE A 30 3.92 -6.94 -2.42
N THR A 31 4.72 -7.46 -1.49
CA THR A 31 4.47 -7.39 -0.05
C THR A 31 5.51 -6.49 0.60
N VAL A 32 5.05 -5.39 1.19
CA VAL A 32 5.88 -4.39 1.86
C VAL A 32 5.81 -4.61 3.36
N LYS A 33 6.96 -4.90 3.96
CA LYS A 33 7.11 -5.07 5.41
C LYS A 33 7.57 -3.76 6.05
N GLY A 34 7.14 -3.51 7.28
CA GLY A 34 7.71 -2.41 8.07
C GLY A 34 6.91 -2.00 9.28
N HIS A 35 5.60 -2.26 9.32
CA HIS A 35 4.78 -2.03 10.51
C HIS A 35 5.10 -3.05 11.60
N ARG A 36 4.97 -2.63 12.86
CA ARG A 36 5.23 -3.48 14.04
C ARG A 36 3.95 -4.11 14.60
N SER A 37 2.81 -3.54 14.28
CA SER A 37 1.46 -4.03 14.60
C SER A 37 0.59 -4.06 13.33
N SER A 38 -0.66 -4.50 13.46
CA SER A 38 -1.57 -4.63 12.33
C SER A 38 -1.86 -3.27 11.69
N VAL A 39 -1.95 -3.25 10.36
CA VAL A 39 -2.35 -2.06 9.61
C VAL A 39 -3.85 -1.87 9.79
N ASN A 40 -4.23 -0.72 10.32
CA ASN A 40 -5.62 -0.38 10.60
C ASN A 40 -6.23 0.40 9.43
N GLU A 41 -5.49 1.38 8.90
CA GLU A 41 -5.97 2.22 7.79
C GLU A 41 -4.90 2.42 6.72
N ILE A 42 -5.39 2.68 5.51
CA ILE A 42 -4.58 3.00 4.32
C ILE A 42 -5.34 4.08 3.55
N VAL A 43 -4.64 5.18 3.25
CA VAL A 43 -5.12 6.24 2.37
C VAL A 43 -4.09 6.51 1.28
N LEU A 44 -4.55 7.00 0.14
CA LEU A 44 -3.74 7.40 -1.00
C LEU A 44 -3.91 8.89 -1.23
N THR A 45 -2.82 9.59 -1.51
CA THR A 45 -2.87 10.99 -1.91
C THR A 45 -3.55 11.15 -3.28
N PRO A 46 -4.18 12.30 -3.56
CA PRO A 46 -4.86 12.55 -4.85
C PRO A 46 -3.95 12.42 -6.08
N ASP A 47 -2.65 12.64 -5.91
CA ASP A 47 -1.65 12.44 -6.97
C ASP A 47 -1.42 10.96 -7.34
N GLY A 48 -1.94 10.02 -6.54
CA GLY A 48 -1.82 8.59 -6.76
C GLY A 48 -0.44 8.00 -6.46
N ILE A 49 0.47 8.77 -5.89
CA ILE A 49 1.87 8.37 -5.70
C ILE A 49 2.18 8.06 -4.24
N THR A 50 1.56 8.75 -3.28
CA THR A 50 1.89 8.58 -1.86
C THR A 50 0.83 7.77 -1.14
N VAL A 51 1.26 6.66 -0.53
CA VAL A 51 0.44 5.87 0.39
C VAL A 51 0.77 6.25 1.82
N ILE A 52 -0.26 6.47 2.63
CA ILE A 52 -0.12 6.63 4.08
C ILE A 52 -0.83 5.47 4.75
N SER A 53 -0.17 4.80 5.69
CA SER A 53 -0.77 3.74 6.47
C SER A 53 -0.51 3.88 7.95
N SER A 54 -1.52 3.55 8.75
CA SER A 54 -1.48 3.63 10.20
C SER A 54 -1.55 2.24 10.82
N CYS A 55 -0.88 2.09 11.95
CA CYS A 55 -1.02 1.00 12.91
C CYS A 55 -1.07 1.62 14.31
N ASP A 56 -1.36 0.81 15.33
CA ASP A 56 -1.52 1.28 16.72
C ASP A 56 -0.37 2.17 17.21
N ASP A 57 0.86 1.91 16.74
CA ASP A 57 2.06 2.58 17.25
C ASP A 57 2.53 3.75 16.37
N LYS A 58 2.34 3.66 15.04
CA LYS A 58 2.99 4.55 14.06
C LYS A 58 2.20 4.71 12.77
N ILE A 59 2.38 5.89 12.17
CA ILE A 59 2.06 6.16 10.76
C ILE A 59 3.31 5.97 9.91
N LYS A 60 3.13 5.46 8.70
CA LYS A 60 4.18 5.35 7.68
C LYS A 60 3.71 5.93 6.36
N ILE A 61 4.67 6.52 5.65
CA ILE A 61 4.49 7.13 4.33
C ILE A 61 5.33 6.34 3.34
N TRP A 62 4.74 5.99 2.20
CA TRP A 62 5.35 5.17 1.17
C TRP A 62 5.17 5.84 -0.19
N ASP A 63 6.24 5.86 -0.98
CA ASP A 63 6.24 6.38 -2.34
C ASP A 63 6.06 5.20 -3.31
N LEU A 64 4.96 5.20 -4.07
CA LEU A 64 4.62 4.15 -5.03
C LEU A 64 5.62 4.03 -6.17
N GLN A 65 6.32 5.11 -6.53
CA GLN A 65 7.34 5.09 -7.57
C GLN A 65 8.64 4.44 -7.10
N ARG A 66 8.81 4.28 -5.78
CA ARG A 66 10.01 3.70 -5.17
C ARG A 66 9.81 2.28 -4.66
N PHE A 67 8.62 1.68 -4.83
CA PHE A 67 8.50 0.25 -4.63
C PHE A 67 9.40 -0.47 -5.63
N PRO A 68 10.05 -1.55 -5.22
CA PRO A 68 11.28 -1.95 -5.88
C PRO A 68 11.03 -2.45 -7.31
N ILE A 69 11.91 -2.01 -8.21
CA ILE A 69 12.34 -2.82 -9.36
C ILE A 69 13.21 -3.95 -8.75
N ILE A 70 12.58 -5.03 -8.26
CA ILE A 70 13.28 -6.29 -7.91
C ILE A 70 12.36 -7.46 -8.24
#